data_AF-A0A9J6CC06-F1
#
_entry.id   AF-A0A9J6CC06-F1
#
_cell.length_a   1.000
_cell.length_b   1.000
_cell.length_c   1.000
_cell.angle_alpha   90.00
_cell.angle_beta   90.00
_cell.angle_gamma   90.00
#
_symmetry.space_group_name_H-M   'P 1'
#
loop_
_entity.id
_entity.type
_entity.pdbx_description
1 polymer ?
#
loop_
_entity_poly.entity_id
_entity_poly.type
_entity_poly.pdbx_seq_one_letter_code
_entity_poly.pdbx_strand_id
1 'polypeptide(L)'
;MNLIPLLIISFAIMTSLKFRENDPKCLHSNEIKAYKSVIESPWLSSSNWQTTHISEIESTPHDERIPCDGDEIIFPINNSYVVDFQSIPMLVFESIAIDGHIMKPNEFKEFLYSSIVGQSSFKNFDNTQFLNNECHEQACVCHQKGESLRQQLCENERPFCQRHLIAVIL
;
A
#
# COMPACT_ATOMS: atom_id res chain seq x y z
N MET A 1 6.20 35.07 -28.51
CA MET A 1 5.52 34.43 -27.37
C MET A 1 6.40 33.28 -26.93
N ASN A 2 7.13 33.47 -25.84
CA ASN A 2 8.09 32.49 -25.32
C ASN A 2 7.38 31.47 -24.44
N LEU A 3 7.45 30.19 -24.82
CA LEU A 3 7.07 29.07 -23.99
C LEU A 3 8.30 28.67 -23.16
N ILE A 4 8.22 28.88 -21.85
CA ILE A 4 9.19 28.39 -20.87
C ILE A 4 8.80 26.93 -20.57
N PRO A 5 9.69 25.94 -20.76
CA PRO A 5 9.40 24.59 -20.31
C PRO A 5 9.56 24.54 -18.78
N LEU A 6 8.49 24.14 -18.10
CA LEU A 6 8.50 23.79 -16.69
C LEU A 6 9.41 22.56 -16.50
N LEU A 7 10.65 22.80 -16.08
CA LEU A 7 11.49 21.78 -15.46
C LEU A 7 10.80 21.33 -14.17
N ILE A 8 10.23 20.13 -14.18
CA ILE A 8 9.87 19.43 -12.96
C ILE A 8 11.19 18.98 -12.32
N ILE A 9 11.71 19.79 -11.41
CA ILE A 9 12.87 19.43 -10.59
C ILE A 9 12.37 18.42 -9.57
N SER A 10 12.68 17.14 -9.79
CA SER A 10 12.57 16.13 -8.75
C SER A 10 13.62 16.44 -7.68
N PHE A 11 13.18 17.05 -6.58
CA PHE A 11 14.00 17.22 -5.39
C PHE A 11 13.91 15.94 -4.55
N ALA A 12 14.63 14.89 -4.94
CA ALA A 12 15.13 13.97 -3.92
C ALA A 12 16.10 14.78 -3.06
N ILE A 13 15.71 15.13 -1.83
CA ILE A 13 16.60 15.79 -0.89
C ILE A 13 17.81 14.87 -0.73
N MET A 14 18.97 15.30 -1.25
CA MET A 14 20.21 14.56 -1.14
C MET A 14 20.56 14.41 0.34
N THR A 15 20.16 13.29 0.93
CA THR A 15 20.37 13.01 2.33
C THR A 15 21.80 12.54 2.48
N SER A 16 22.70 13.45 2.86
CA SER A 16 24.10 13.11 3.09
C SER A 16 24.28 12.62 4.53
N LEU A 17 24.72 11.39 4.71
CA LEU A 17 25.23 10.92 5.99
C LEU A 17 26.65 11.47 6.17
N LYS A 18 26.86 12.30 7.21
CA LYS A 18 28.19 12.78 7.60
C LYS A 18 28.61 12.04 8.85
N PHE A 19 29.69 11.27 8.75
CA PHE A 19 30.28 10.61 9.90
C PHE A 19 30.74 11.67 10.92
N ARG A 20 30.34 11.52 12.18
CA ARG A 20 30.75 12.37 13.30
C ARG A 20 31.13 11.48 14.46
N GLU A 21 32.43 11.31 14.67
CA GLU A 21 32.97 10.40 15.68
C GLU A 21 32.70 10.86 17.12
N ASN A 22 32.39 12.16 17.33
CA ASN A 22 32.19 12.76 18.66
C ASN A 22 31.20 13.93 18.60
N ASP A 23 29.95 13.69 18.17
CA ASP A 23 28.92 14.75 18.25
C ASP A 23 28.51 14.98 19.71
N PRO A 24 28.77 16.16 20.32
CA PRO A 24 28.45 16.41 21.73
C PRO A 24 26.95 16.37 22.02
N LYS A 25 26.09 16.36 21.00
CA LYS A 25 24.64 16.17 21.14
C LYS A 25 24.25 14.70 21.31
N CYS A 26 25.12 13.75 20.96
CA CYS A 26 24.96 12.33 21.26
C CYS A 26 25.47 12.08 22.68
N LEU A 27 24.68 12.50 23.67
CA LEU A 27 25.08 12.64 25.09
C LEU A 27 25.48 11.32 25.79
N HIS A 28 25.18 10.16 25.21
CA HIS A 28 25.52 8.85 25.76
C HIS A 28 25.99 7.89 24.66
N SER A 29 27.29 7.56 24.64
CA SER A 29 27.89 6.62 23.65
C SER A 29 27.31 5.20 23.71
N ASN A 30 26.47 4.92 24.70
CA ASN A 30 25.92 3.59 24.98
C ASN A 30 24.46 3.44 24.54
N GLU A 31 23.81 4.53 24.09
CA GLU A 31 22.43 4.49 23.60
C GLU A 31 22.40 4.30 22.08
N ILE A 32 22.27 3.04 21.65
CA ILE A 32 22.05 2.71 20.24
C ILE A 32 20.60 3.06 19.90
N LYS A 33 20.40 4.10 19.08
CA LYS A 33 19.09 4.33 18.45
C LYS A 33 18.91 3.35 17.30
N ALA A 34 18.30 2.21 17.59
CA ALA A 34 17.84 1.30 16.57
C ALA A 34 16.55 1.85 15.93
N TYR A 35 16.45 1.74 14.61
CA TYR A 35 15.17 1.88 13.96
C TYR A 35 14.28 0.73 14.41
N LYS A 36 13.02 1.03 14.75
CA LYS A 36 12.02 -0.01 14.94
C LYS A 36 11.98 -0.83 13.64
N SER A 37 11.86 -2.16 13.76
CA SER A 37 11.68 -3.02 12.59
C SER A 37 10.63 -2.42 11.68
N VAL A 38 10.89 -2.47 10.37
CA VAL A 38 9.95 -1.98 9.37
C VAL A 38 8.61 -2.65 9.66
N ILE A 39 7.60 -1.81 9.91
CA ILE A 39 6.23 -2.29 10.08
C ILE A 39 5.76 -2.58 8.66
N GLU A 40 5.70 -3.87 8.33
CA GLU A 40 5.11 -4.32 7.08
C GLU A 40 3.61 -4.04 7.14
N SER A 41 3.10 -3.33 6.13
CA SER A 41 1.69 -2.98 5.99
C SER A 41 1.02 -4.02 5.11
N PRO A 42 0.14 -4.89 5.64
CA PRO A 42 -0.59 -5.85 4.82
C PRO A 42 -1.40 -5.13 3.74
N TRP A 43 -1.35 -5.63 2.51
CA TRP A 43 -2.21 -5.15 1.43
C TRP A 43 -3.69 -5.30 1.80
N LEU A 44 -4.07 -6.43 2.41
CA LEU A 44 -5.45 -6.70 2.83
C LEU A 44 -5.75 -6.17 4.23
N SER A 45 -5.50 -4.88 4.46
CA SER A 45 -5.94 -4.20 5.67
C SER A 45 -6.56 -2.86 5.32
N SER A 46 -7.83 -2.70 5.67
CA SER A 46 -8.63 -1.50 5.43
C SER A 46 -8.02 -0.25 6.06
N SER A 47 -7.27 -0.37 7.16
CA SER A 47 -6.61 0.78 7.80
C SER A 47 -5.39 1.31 7.03
N ASN A 48 -4.86 0.54 6.07
CA ASN A 48 -3.71 0.96 5.26
C ASN A 48 -4.10 1.75 4.02
N TRP A 49 -5.39 1.84 3.70
CA TRP A 49 -5.90 2.47 2.49
C TRP A 49 -6.79 3.67 2.81
N GLN A 50 -6.82 4.61 1.87
CA GLN A 50 -7.69 5.78 1.92
C GLN A 50 -8.34 5.97 0.55
N THR A 51 -9.66 6.10 0.55
CA THR A 51 -10.44 6.37 -0.66
C THR A 51 -10.53 7.88 -0.88
N THR A 52 -10.33 8.32 -2.11
CA THR A 52 -10.40 9.75 -2.51
C THR A 52 -11.83 10.27 -2.61
N HIS A 53 -12.81 9.38 -2.79
CA HIS A 53 -14.24 9.70 -2.81
C HIS A 53 -14.81 9.71 -1.39
N ILE A 54 -14.66 10.86 -0.75
CA ILE A 54 -15.04 11.13 0.64
C ILE A 54 -16.52 11.52 0.66
N SER A 55 -17.39 10.59 1.10
CA SER A 55 -18.59 11.03 1.80
C SER A 55 -19.00 10.16 2.99
N GLU A 56 -18.69 8.85 3.06
CA GLU A 56 -19.10 8.03 4.22
C GLU A 56 -18.15 6.83 4.52
N ILE A 57 -16.86 7.08 4.79
CA ILE A 57 -15.88 6.01 5.07
C ILE A 57 -16.29 5.15 6.28
N GLU A 58 -16.98 5.71 7.27
CA GLU A 58 -17.37 4.98 8.49
C GLU A 58 -18.37 3.85 8.25
N SER A 59 -19.20 3.96 7.20
CA SER A 59 -20.24 2.97 6.86
C SER A 59 -19.82 2.00 5.76
N THR A 60 -18.72 2.26 5.05
CA THR A 60 -18.24 1.40 3.96
C THR A 60 -17.82 0.02 4.49
N PRO A 61 -18.25 -1.11 3.90
CA PRO A 61 -17.75 -2.43 4.25
C PRO A 61 -16.22 -2.54 4.15
N HIS A 62 -15.55 -3.34 4.99
CA HIS A 62 -14.08 -3.45 4.98
C HIS A 62 -13.52 -3.91 3.63
N ASP A 63 -14.25 -4.75 2.92
CA ASP A 63 -13.93 -5.26 1.58
C ASP A 63 -14.03 -4.19 0.49
N GLU A 64 -14.75 -3.09 0.73
CA GLU A 64 -14.80 -1.91 -0.16
C GLU A 64 -13.84 -0.79 0.29
N ARG A 65 -13.10 -0.99 1.40
CA ARG A 65 -12.08 -0.04 1.90
C ARG A 65 -10.67 -0.38 1.43
N ILE A 66 -10.49 -1.50 0.77
CA ILE A 66 -9.25 -1.91 0.11
C ILE A 66 -9.40 -1.72 -1.40
N PRO A 67 -8.30 -1.66 -2.20
CA PRO A 67 -8.41 -1.39 -3.63
C PRO A 67 -9.25 -2.45 -4.34
N CYS A 68 -10.34 -2.01 -4.97
CA CYS A 68 -11.27 -2.86 -5.71
C CYS A 68 -10.76 -3.22 -7.11
N ASP A 69 -11.46 -4.17 -7.72
CA ASP A 69 -11.22 -4.60 -9.09
C ASP A 69 -11.43 -3.41 -10.06
N GLY A 70 -10.34 -2.89 -10.61
CA GLY A 70 -10.38 -1.73 -11.50
C GLY A 70 -10.06 -0.39 -10.87
N ASP A 71 -9.69 -0.35 -9.60
CA ASP A 71 -9.25 0.90 -8.99
C ASP A 71 -7.89 1.35 -9.54
N GLU A 72 -7.68 2.67 -9.49
CA GLU A 72 -6.35 3.28 -9.63
C GLU A 72 -5.71 3.39 -8.25
N ILE A 73 -4.57 2.72 -8.08
CA ILE A 73 -3.90 2.61 -6.80
C ILE A 73 -2.79 3.65 -6.73
N ILE A 74 -2.75 4.48 -5.70
CA ILE A 74 -1.77 5.56 -5.60
C ILE A 74 -0.92 5.40 -4.34
N PHE A 75 0.38 5.20 -4.54
CA PHE A 75 1.36 5.32 -3.47
C PHE A 75 1.88 6.76 -3.38
N PRO A 76 1.89 7.38 -2.19
CA PRO A 76 2.25 8.78 -2.04
C PRO A 76 3.73 9.01 -2.39
N ILE A 77 3.97 10.08 -3.15
CA ILE A 77 5.31 10.51 -3.56
C ILE A 77 6.11 10.96 -2.33
N ASN A 78 7.43 10.72 -2.33
CA ASN A 78 8.37 11.10 -1.27
C ASN A 78 8.14 10.39 0.07
N ASN A 79 7.45 9.24 0.07
CA ASN A 79 7.27 8.40 1.24
C ASN A 79 7.88 7.02 1.02
N SER A 80 8.48 6.47 2.07
CA SER A 80 8.92 5.07 2.09
C SER A 80 7.80 4.20 2.65
N TYR A 81 7.52 3.09 1.99
CA TYR A 81 6.54 2.09 2.43
C TYR A 81 7.07 0.68 2.21
N VAL A 82 6.60 -0.25 3.03
CA VAL A 82 6.78 -1.68 2.82
C VAL A 82 5.42 -2.35 2.93
N VAL A 83 4.97 -2.90 1.80
CA VAL A 83 3.67 -3.53 1.63
C VAL A 83 3.86 -5.03 1.55
N ASP A 84 3.12 -5.74 2.38
CA ASP A 84 3.11 -7.19 2.39
C ASP A 84 1.88 -7.70 1.62
N PHE A 85 2.11 -8.37 0.49
CA PHE A 85 1.04 -9.03 -0.25
C PHE A 85 0.54 -10.29 0.41
N GLN A 86 1.21 -10.80 1.46
CA GLN A 86 0.82 -12.00 2.20
C GLN A 86 0.44 -13.18 1.29
N SER A 87 1.11 -13.30 0.12
CA SER A 87 0.83 -14.30 -0.90
C SER A 87 -0.60 -14.31 -1.45
N ILE A 88 -1.24 -13.13 -1.59
CA ILE A 88 -2.53 -13.00 -2.27
C ILE A 88 -2.45 -13.66 -3.65
N PRO A 89 -3.39 -14.56 -4.01
CA PRO A 89 -3.28 -15.33 -5.25
C PRO A 89 -3.47 -14.47 -6.51
N MET A 90 -4.33 -13.45 -6.42
CA MET A 90 -4.72 -12.63 -7.55
C MET A 90 -5.11 -11.23 -7.09
N LEU A 91 -4.63 -10.23 -7.80
CA LEU A 91 -5.04 -8.83 -7.67
C LEU A 91 -5.40 -8.27 -9.04
N VAL A 92 -6.53 -7.58 -9.07
CA VAL A 92 -7.08 -6.94 -10.26
C VAL A 92 -7.17 -5.45 -9.98
N PHE A 93 -6.56 -4.64 -10.84
CA PHE A 93 -6.61 -3.18 -10.73
C PHE A 93 -6.41 -2.55 -12.11
N GLU A 94 -6.82 -1.29 -12.27
CA GLU A 94 -6.65 -0.58 -13.54
C GLU A 94 -5.21 -0.08 -13.72
N SER A 95 -4.68 0.59 -12.70
CA SER A 95 -3.31 1.09 -12.71
C SER A 95 -2.78 1.27 -11.29
N ILE A 96 -1.45 1.37 -11.17
CA ILE A 96 -0.76 1.67 -9.92
C ILE A 96 0.27 2.76 -10.15
N ALA A 97 0.22 3.82 -9.33
CA ALA A 97 1.13 4.95 -9.36
C ALA A 97 2.14 4.85 -8.22
N ILE A 98 3.43 4.78 -8.55
CA ILE A 98 4.56 4.75 -7.61
C ILE A 98 5.53 5.85 -7.98
N ASP A 99 5.85 6.75 -7.03
CA ASP A 99 6.72 7.91 -7.27
C ASP A 99 6.31 8.76 -8.50
N GLY A 100 5.00 8.84 -8.77
CA GLY A 100 4.44 9.56 -9.92
C GLY A 100 4.47 8.79 -11.25
N HIS A 101 5.00 7.57 -11.27
CA HIS A 101 4.97 6.68 -12.43
C HIS A 101 3.75 5.77 -12.40
N ILE A 102 2.86 5.92 -13.37
CA ILE A 102 1.67 5.10 -13.55
C ILE A 102 2.04 3.85 -14.33
N MET A 103 1.71 2.68 -13.80
CA MET A 103 1.99 1.37 -14.38
C MET A 103 0.70 0.56 -14.50
N LYS A 104 0.55 -0.17 -15.60
CA LYS A 104 -0.44 -1.23 -15.75
C LYS A 104 0.03 -2.51 -15.03
N PRO A 105 -0.86 -3.49 -14.76
CA PRO A 105 -0.53 -4.69 -13.97
C PRO A 105 0.72 -5.46 -14.43
N ASN A 106 0.92 -5.59 -15.75
CA ASN A 106 2.12 -6.26 -16.29
C ASN A 106 3.41 -5.45 -16.04
N GLU A 107 3.36 -4.14 -16.21
CA GLU A 107 4.49 -3.24 -15.96
C GLU A 107 4.84 -3.21 -14.47
N PHE A 108 3.81 -3.23 -13.59
CA PHE A 108 4.00 -3.33 -12.16
C PHE A 108 4.67 -4.66 -11.77
N LYS A 109 4.23 -5.78 -12.36
CA LYS A 109 4.88 -7.08 -12.14
C LYS A 109 6.36 -7.03 -12.55
N GLU A 110 6.67 -6.47 -13.70
CA GLU A 110 8.07 -6.29 -14.14
C GLU A 110 8.85 -5.40 -13.17
N PHE A 111 8.26 -4.32 -12.69
CA PHE A 111 8.85 -3.43 -11.68
C PHE A 111 9.17 -4.19 -10.38
N LEU A 112 8.28 -5.03 -9.89
CA LEU A 112 8.49 -5.83 -8.67
C LEU A 112 9.73 -6.74 -8.77
N TYR A 113 10.00 -7.31 -9.96
CA TYR A 113 11.15 -8.19 -10.17
C TYR A 113 12.43 -7.47 -10.56
N SER A 114 12.34 -6.34 -11.27
CA SER A 114 13.51 -5.67 -11.86
C SER A 114 14.04 -4.50 -11.03
N SER A 115 13.22 -3.90 -10.17
CA SER A 115 13.58 -2.71 -9.40
C SER A 115 13.99 -3.06 -7.97
N ILE A 116 15.08 -2.46 -7.49
CA ILE A 116 15.46 -2.50 -6.07
C ILE A 116 14.34 -1.91 -5.20
N VAL A 117 13.67 -0.85 -5.67
CA VAL A 117 12.53 -0.24 -4.97
C VAL A 117 11.38 -1.24 -4.93
N GLY A 118 11.05 -1.89 -6.05
CA GLY A 118 10.04 -2.94 -6.12
C GLY A 118 10.29 -4.06 -5.10
N GLN A 119 11.47 -4.66 -5.12
CA GLN A 119 11.83 -5.77 -4.23
C GLN A 119 11.92 -5.36 -2.75
N SER A 120 12.30 -4.12 -2.46
CA SER A 120 12.43 -3.63 -1.08
C SER A 120 11.11 -3.17 -0.48
N SER A 121 10.25 -2.55 -1.27
CA SER A 121 8.95 -2.01 -0.84
C SER A 121 7.80 -2.99 -0.91
N PHE A 122 7.93 -4.10 -1.63
CA PHE A 122 6.83 -5.06 -1.80
C PHE A 122 7.29 -6.47 -1.48
N LYS A 123 6.59 -7.13 -0.55
CA LYS A 123 6.96 -8.45 -0.01
C LYS A 123 5.91 -9.50 -0.35
N ASN A 124 6.36 -10.76 -0.41
CA ASN A 124 5.49 -11.93 -0.58
C ASN A 124 4.58 -11.88 -1.82
N PHE A 125 5.07 -11.28 -2.92
CA PHE A 125 4.33 -11.12 -4.18
C PHE A 125 4.57 -12.25 -5.20
N ASP A 126 5.51 -13.16 -4.95
CA ASP A 126 5.99 -14.13 -5.95
C ASP A 126 4.89 -15.03 -6.53
N ASN A 127 3.85 -15.31 -5.73
CA ASN A 127 2.73 -16.14 -6.12
C ASN A 127 1.48 -15.34 -6.54
N THR A 128 1.60 -14.01 -6.61
CA THR A 128 0.49 -13.12 -6.92
C THR A 128 0.38 -12.91 -8.43
N GLN A 129 -0.80 -13.18 -8.97
CA GLN A 129 -1.15 -12.79 -10.34
C GLN A 129 -1.69 -11.37 -10.36
N PHE A 130 -1.18 -10.55 -11.28
CA PHE A 130 -1.63 -9.17 -11.48
C PHE A 130 -2.37 -9.10 -12.81
N LEU A 131 -3.66 -8.75 -12.77
CA LEU A 131 -4.52 -8.72 -13.94
C LEU A 131 -5.13 -7.33 -14.13
N ASN A 132 -5.39 -6.97 -15.38
CA ASN A 132 -6.15 -5.76 -15.68
C ASN A 132 -7.64 -6.03 -15.52
N ASN A 133 -8.40 -4.97 -15.24
CA ASN A 133 -9.84 -5.06 -15.07
C ASN A 133 -10.56 -5.46 -16.37
N GLU A 134 -11.54 -6.36 -16.24
CA GLU A 134 -12.51 -6.71 -17.28
C GLU A 134 -13.93 -6.19 -16.94
N CYS A 135 -14.06 -5.28 -15.97
CA CYS A 135 -15.35 -4.74 -15.61
C CYS A 135 -15.86 -3.77 -16.68
N HIS A 136 -16.69 -4.29 -17.56
CA HIS A 136 -17.33 -3.57 -18.66
C HIS A 136 -18.76 -3.12 -18.35
N GLU A 137 -19.28 -3.39 -17.15
CA GLU A 137 -20.66 -3.09 -16.76
C GLU A 137 -20.77 -1.95 -15.74
N GLN A 138 -21.95 -1.31 -15.69
CA GLN A 138 -22.24 -0.08 -14.94
C GLN A 138 -22.16 -0.22 -13.41
N ALA A 139 -21.96 -1.43 -12.88
CA ALA A 139 -21.75 -1.70 -11.46
C ALA A 139 -20.84 -2.92 -11.29
N CYS A 140 -19.59 -2.68 -10.90
CA CYS A 140 -18.62 -3.73 -10.56
C CYS A 140 -18.80 -4.12 -9.11
N VAL A 141 -18.96 -5.42 -8.83
CA VAL A 141 -18.85 -5.91 -7.46
C VAL A 141 -17.38 -5.96 -7.09
N CYS A 142 -16.99 -5.26 -6.04
CA CYS A 142 -15.62 -5.31 -5.52
C CYS A 142 -15.25 -6.75 -5.14
N HIS A 143 -14.11 -7.24 -5.63
CA HIS A 143 -13.59 -8.57 -5.32
C HIS A 143 -14.53 -9.74 -5.64
N GLN A 144 -15.15 -9.72 -6.83
CA GLN A 144 -16.19 -10.66 -7.23
C GLN A 144 -15.80 -12.15 -7.09
N LYS A 145 -14.49 -12.48 -7.12
CA LYS A 145 -13.96 -13.85 -7.04
C LYS A 145 -13.13 -14.13 -5.78
N GLY A 146 -13.25 -13.31 -4.74
CA GLY A 146 -12.28 -13.23 -3.64
C GLY A 146 -12.67 -13.85 -2.29
N GLU A 147 -13.26 -15.05 -2.23
CA GLU A 147 -13.59 -15.65 -0.91
C GLU A 147 -12.35 -15.81 0.00
N SER A 148 -11.24 -16.26 -0.57
CA SER A 148 -9.95 -16.36 0.13
C SER A 148 -9.39 -15.00 0.55
N LEU A 149 -9.54 -13.99 -0.31
CA LEU A 149 -9.16 -12.60 -0.03
C LEU A 149 -9.95 -12.06 1.17
N ARG A 150 -11.26 -12.33 1.21
CA ARG A 150 -12.14 -11.90 2.30
C ARG A 150 -11.77 -12.55 3.63
N GLN A 151 -11.41 -13.83 3.63
CA GLN A 151 -10.93 -14.49 4.85
C GLN A 151 -9.66 -13.82 5.39
N GLN A 152 -8.69 -13.56 4.52
CA GLN A 152 -7.42 -12.96 4.88
C GLN A 152 -7.57 -11.51 5.36
N LEU A 153 -8.43 -10.73 4.69
CA LEU A 153 -8.85 -9.40 5.16
C LEU A 153 -9.43 -9.48 6.58
N CYS A 154 -10.39 -10.38 6.83
CA CYS A 154 -10.98 -10.57 8.15
C CYS A 154 -9.96 -10.99 9.22
N GLU A 155 -8.91 -11.73 8.84
CA GLU A 155 -7.82 -12.10 9.75
C GLU A 155 -6.97 -10.89 10.14
N ASN A 156 -6.66 -10.01 9.19
CA ASN A 156 -5.94 -8.77 9.44
C ASN A 156 -6.77 -7.77 10.28
N GLU A 157 -8.09 -7.74 10.09
CA GLU A 157 -9.00 -6.86 10.82
C GLU A 157 -9.46 -7.42 12.18
N ARG A 158 -9.23 -8.71 12.43
CA ARG A 158 -9.65 -9.42 13.67
C ARG A 158 -9.30 -8.67 14.97
N PRO A 159 -8.13 -8.03 15.12
CA PRO A 159 -7.79 -7.28 16.33
C PRO A 159 -8.74 -6.12 16.64
N PHE A 160 -9.42 -5.58 15.63
CA PHE A 160 -10.33 -4.44 15.74
C PHE A 160 -11.80 -4.85 15.90
N CYS A 161 -12.12 -6.13 15.68
CA CYS A 161 -13.45 -6.67 15.88
C CYS A 161 -13.81 -6.72 17.38
N GLN A 162 -14.51 -5.70 17.88
CA GLN A 162 -15.07 -5.72 19.23
C GLN A 162 -16.21 -6.74 19.31
N ARG A 163 -16.04 -7.78 20.14
CA ARG A 163 -17.13 -8.68 20.50
C ARG A 163 -18.12 -7.94 21.40
N HIS A 164 -19.11 -7.29 20.80
CA HIS A 164 -20.32 -6.96 21.54
C HIS A 164 -21.13 -8.25 21.69
N LEU A 165 -20.94 -8.93 22.81
CA LEU A 165 -21.84 -9.98 23.28
C LEU A 165 -23.21 -9.33 23.51
N ILE A 166 -24.12 -9.46 22.55
CA ILE A 166 -25.54 -9.26 22.83
C ILE A 166 -25.97 -10.50 23.61
N ALA A 167 -26.02 -10.38 24.93
CA ALA A 167 -26.74 -11.35 25.75
C ALA A 167 -28.22 -11.27 25.34
N VAL A 168 -28.68 -12.23 24.55
CA VAL A 168 -30.11 -12.47 24.37
C VAL A 168 -30.61 -13.00 25.71
N ILE A 169 -31.19 -12.13 26.53
CA ILE A 169 -32.00 -12.57 27.66
C ILE A 169 -33.27 -13.15 27.04
N LEU A 170 -33.36 -14.48 27.02
CA LEU A 170 -34.60 -15.23 26.76
C LEU A 170 -35.48 -15.21 28.01
#